data_AF-A0A1C7MC91-F1
#
_entry.id   AF-A0A1C7MC91-F1
#
_cell.length_a   1.000
_cell.length_b   1.000
_cell.length_c   1.000
_cell.angle_alpha   90.00
_cell.angle_beta   90.00
_cell.angle_gamma   90.00
#
_symmetry.space_group_name_H-M   'P 1'
#
loop_
_entity.id
_entity.type
_entity.pdbx_description
1 polymer ?
#
loop_
_entity_poly.entity_id
_entity_poly.type
_entity_poly.pdbx_seq_one_letter_code
_entity_poly.pdbx_strand_id
1 'polypeptide(L)'
;MGAVVPDIDRYITPISNTMESIPSGGALPFDILIHVFELLRNEYASLYNCCLVSQVTKVAASKVLYGQVTYSPAYSPVLRLKRRDELSEGFFHSARLPHNSVHVLKVEISGYLSTRPAPLDRLAISLREALSFSQKYCLYSQTSRICGI
;
A
#
# COMPACT_ATOMS: atom_id res chain seq x y z
N MET A 1 34.30 -4.05 16.64
CA MET A 1 33.93 -3.86 15.22
C MET A 1 32.49 -3.37 15.19
N GLY A 2 32.28 -2.05 15.16
CA GLY A 2 30.93 -1.46 15.16
C GLY A 2 30.40 -1.35 13.73
N ALA A 3 29.22 -1.91 13.47
CA ALA A 3 28.53 -1.74 12.21
C ALA A 3 27.99 -0.31 12.11
N VAL A 4 28.43 0.42 11.09
CA VAL A 4 27.92 1.75 10.73
C VAL A 4 26.52 1.53 10.13
N VAL A 5 25.48 1.93 10.88
CA VAL A 5 24.10 1.91 10.40
C VAL A 5 23.96 3.07 9.41
N PRO A 6 23.62 2.82 8.13
CA PRO A 6 23.39 3.90 7.18
C PRO A 6 22.14 4.68 7.57
N ASP A 7 22.31 6.00 7.67
CA ASP A 7 21.29 6.98 7.98
C ASP A 7 20.26 7.06 6.83
N ILE A 8 19.12 6.39 6.98
CA ILE A 8 18.05 6.27 5.97
C ILE A 8 17.19 7.55 5.90
N ASP A 9 17.34 8.48 6.86
CA ASP A 9 16.49 9.67 6.95
C ASP A 9 16.78 10.74 5.88
N ARG A 10 17.77 10.54 5.00
CA ARG A 10 18.14 11.52 3.95
C ARG A 10 17.36 11.42 2.63
N TYR A 11 16.43 10.48 2.46
CA TYR A 11 15.64 10.35 1.22
C TYR A 11 14.16 10.69 1.37
N ILE A 12 13.72 11.14 2.56
CA ILE A 12 12.39 11.72 2.71
C ILE A 12 12.52 13.20 2.33
N THR A 13 12.57 13.48 1.03
CA THR A 13 12.24 14.84 0.59
C THR A 13 10.81 15.10 1.07
N PRO A 14 10.54 16.21 1.79
CA PRO A 14 9.17 16.64 1.96
C PRO A 14 8.60 16.78 0.56
N ILE A 15 7.53 16.06 0.27
CA ILE A 15 6.62 16.43 -0.80
C ILE A 15 5.99 17.73 -0.31
N SER A 16 6.75 18.82 -0.39
CA SER A 16 6.21 20.16 -0.37
C SER A 16 5.19 20.14 -1.48
N ASN A 17 3.92 20.27 -1.11
CA ASN A 17 2.85 20.62 -2.02
C ASN A 17 3.12 22.05 -2.50
N THR A 18 4.20 22.26 -3.24
CA THR A 18 4.34 23.39 -4.12
C THR A 18 3.34 23.14 -5.22
N MET A 19 2.14 23.68 -5.04
CA MET A 19 1.31 24.17 -6.14
C MET A 19 2.12 25.22 -6.90
N GLU A 20 3.20 24.80 -7.56
CA GLU A 20 3.77 25.60 -8.61
C GLU A 20 2.77 25.55 -9.77
N SER A 21 2.29 26.74 -10.10
CA SER A 21 1.44 27.04 -11.25
C SER A 21 1.86 26.23 -12.47
N ILE A 22 1.04 25.25 -12.83
CA ILE A 22 1.25 24.44 -14.03
C ILE A 22 1.12 25.39 -15.24
N PRO A 23 2.14 25.48 -16.12
CA PRO A 23 2.04 26.24 -17.35
C PRO A 23 0.89 25.68 -18.22
N SER A 24 0.13 26.60 -18.81
CA SER A 24 -1.14 26.44 -19.54
C SER A 24 -1.07 25.62 -20.84
N GLY A 25 -0.47 24.43 -20.79
CA GLY A 25 -0.49 23.44 -21.86
C GLY A 25 -1.29 22.22 -21.45
N GLY A 26 -2.62 22.26 -21.62
CA GLY A 26 -3.50 21.08 -21.68
C GLY A 26 -3.39 20.03 -20.57
N ALA A 27 -2.92 20.38 -19.37
CA ALA A 27 -2.84 19.43 -18.27
C ALA A 27 -4.25 19.00 -17.86
N LEU A 28 -4.58 17.72 -18.09
CA LEU A 28 -5.80 17.13 -17.56
C LEU A 28 -5.83 17.35 -16.05
N PRO A 29 -6.93 17.91 -15.50
CA PRO A 29 -7.09 18.07 -14.07
C PRO A 29 -6.79 16.74 -13.35
N PHE A 30 -5.95 16.80 -12.32
CA PHE A 30 -5.52 15.63 -11.56
C PHE A 30 -6.69 14.78 -11.05
N ASP A 31 -7.80 15.43 -10.69
CA ASP A 31 -9.03 14.76 -10.25
C ASP A 31 -9.67 13.90 -11.35
N ILE A 32 -9.62 14.37 -12.60
CA ILE A 32 -10.13 13.60 -13.75
C ILE A 32 -9.26 12.36 -13.97
N LEU A 33 -7.93 12.49 -13.84
CA LEU A 33 -7.03 11.34 -13.95
C LEU A 33 -7.32 10.29 -12.88
N ILE A 34 -7.58 10.71 -11.64
CA ILE A 34 -7.98 9.79 -10.56
C ILE A 34 -9.26 9.06 -10.95
N HIS A 35 -10.29 9.77 -11.40
CA HIS A 35 -11.56 9.14 -11.79
C HIS A 35 -11.40 8.14 -12.94
N VAL A 36 -10.60 8.48 -13.96
CA VAL A 36 -10.30 7.55 -15.07
C VAL A 36 -9.55 6.32 -14.57
N PHE A 37 -8.59 6.49 -13.67
CA PHE A 37 -7.85 5.38 -13.08
C PHE A 37 -8.70 4.53 -12.13
N GLU A 38 -9.67 5.12 -11.44
CA GLU A 38 -10.66 4.37 -10.66
C GLU A 38 -11.55 3.48 -11.53
N LEU A 39 -11.90 3.92 -12.75
CA LEU A 39 -12.60 3.06 -13.72
C LEU A 39 -11.72 1.88 -14.18
N LEU A 40 -10.41 2.11 -14.31
CA LEU A 40 -9.42 1.08 -14.70
C LEU A 40 -8.93 0.23 -13.52
N ARG A 41 -9.53 0.36 -12.33
CA ARG A 41 -9.03 -0.27 -11.11
C ARG A 41 -8.93 -1.79 -11.17
N ASN A 42 -9.78 -2.45 -11.95
CA ASN A 42 -9.75 -3.90 -12.13
C ASN A 42 -8.66 -4.33 -13.13
N GLU A 43 -8.12 -3.41 -13.93
CA GLU A 43 -7.10 -3.66 -14.94
C GLU A 43 -5.72 -3.20 -14.45
N TYR A 44 -5.11 -4.00 -13.57
CA TYR A 44 -3.82 -3.67 -12.97
C TYR A 44 -2.72 -3.41 -14.00
N ALA A 45 -2.69 -4.18 -15.09
CA ALA A 45 -1.70 -4.01 -16.16
C ALA A 45 -1.82 -2.64 -16.84
N SER A 46 -3.05 -2.17 -17.09
CA SER A 46 -3.33 -0.86 -17.68
C SER A 46 -2.85 0.26 -16.74
N LEU A 47 -3.18 0.18 -15.45
CA LEU A 47 -2.71 1.15 -14.46
C LEU A 47 -1.19 1.17 -14.30
N TYR A 48 -0.55 0.00 -14.31
CA TYR A 48 0.90 -0.09 -14.25
C TYR A 48 1.56 0.58 -15.46
N ASN A 49 1.03 0.37 -16.67
CA ASN A 49 1.54 1.05 -17.86
C ASN A 49 1.34 2.57 -17.79
N CYS A 50 0.21 3.04 -17.23
CA CYS A 50 -0.03 4.47 -17.00
C CYS A 50 0.98 5.11 -16.03
N CYS A 51 1.48 4.35 -15.05
CA CYS A 51 2.54 4.82 -14.14
C CYS A 51 3.87 5.12 -14.86
N LEU A 52 4.11 4.55 -16.03
CA LEU A 52 5.37 4.71 -16.77
C LEU A 52 5.39 5.95 -17.68
N VAL A 53 4.22 6.51 -18.01
CA VAL A 53 4.09 7.57 -19.02
C VAL A 53 4.60 8.93 -18.52
N SER A 54 4.26 9.31 -17.29
CA SER A 54 4.62 10.61 -16.73
C SER A 54 4.66 10.57 -15.20
N GLN A 55 5.34 11.55 -14.59
CA GLN A 55 5.38 11.65 -13.13
C GLN A 55 3.99 11.95 -12.53
N VAL A 56 3.16 12.75 -13.22
CA VAL A 56 1.80 13.08 -12.77
C VAL A 56 0.91 11.84 -12.79
N THR A 57 0.95 11.08 -13.89
CA THR A 57 0.19 9.82 -14.00
C THR A 57 0.70 8.77 -13.04
N LYS A 58 2.01 8.71 -12.78
CA LYS A 58 2.60 7.86 -11.73
C LYS A 58 2.00 8.17 -10.36
N VAL A 59 1.98 9.43 -9.94
CA VAL A 59 1.42 9.82 -8.64
C VAL A 59 -0.08 9.52 -8.56
N ALA A 60 -0.84 9.86 -9.60
CA ALA A 60 -2.28 9.59 -9.64
C ALA A 60 -2.60 8.09 -9.63
N ALA A 61 -1.91 7.29 -10.46
CA ALA A 61 -2.12 5.85 -10.53
C ALA A 61 -1.63 5.14 -9.27
N SER A 62 -0.49 5.52 -8.69
CA SER A 62 -0.05 5.01 -7.38
C SER A 62 -1.07 5.27 -6.29
N LYS A 63 -1.72 6.45 -6.29
CA LYS A 63 -2.79 6.77 -5.33
C LYS A 63 -3.99 5.85 -5.48
N VAL A 64 -4.41 5.52 -6.71
CA VAL A 64 -5.52 4.60 -6.95
C VAL A 64 -5.13 3.15 -6.63
N LEU A 65 -3.94 2.72 -7.06
CA LEU A 65 -3.43 1.36 -6.87
C LEU A 65 -3.28 1.03 -5.38
N TYR A 66 -2.58 1.88 -4.62
CA TYR A 66 -2.31 1.63 -3.21
C TYR A 66 -3.42 2.16 -2.28
N GLY A 67 -4.39 2.91 -2.79
CA GLY A 67 -5.51 3.48 -2.03
C GLY A 67 -6.27 2.43 -1.23
N GLN A 68 -6.48 1.24 -1.80
CA GLN A 68 -7.04 0.09 -1.09
C GLN A 68 -6.17 -1.14 -1.32
N VAL A 69 -5.58 -1.63 -0.24
CA VAL A 69 -4.71 -2.80 -0.26
C VAL A 69 -5.47 -3.97 0.32
N THR A 70 -5.71 -4.99 -0.48
CA THR A 70 -6.32 -6.24 -0.01
C THR A 70 -5.25 -7.27 0.27
N TYR A 71 -5.15 -7.72 1.52
CA TYR A 71 -4.35 -8.86 1.91
C TYR A 71 -5.23 -10.11 1.92
N SER A 72 -4.99 -11.02 0.97
CA SER A 72 -5.78 -12.24 0.80
C SER A 72 -4.90 -13.48 0.76
N PRO A 73 -4.44 -14.01 1.92
CA PRO A 73 -3.68 -15.25 1.98
C PRO A 73 -4.46 -16.39 1.33
N ALA A 74 -3.79 -17.10 0.42
CA ALA A 74 -4.32 -18.29 -0.21
C ALA A 74 -4.44 -19.42 0.81
N TYR A 75 -5.45 -20.27 0.66
CA TYR A 75 -5.57 -21.48 1.46
C TYR A 75 -4.34 -22.38 1.25
N SER A 76 -3.66 -22.74 2.33
CA SER A 76 -2.61 -23.76 2.31
C SER A 76 -3.02 -24.92 3.22
N PRO A 77 -3.39 -26.08 2.67
CA PRO A 77 -3.73 -27.26 3.48
C PRO A 77 -2.49 -27.83 4.21
N VAL A 78 -1.30 -27.55 3.67
CA VAL A 78 -0.04 -28.04 4.23
C VAL A 78 0.54 -27.00 5.18
N LEU A 79 0.94 -27.46 6.35
CA LEU A 79 1.72 -26.70 7.32
C LEU A 79 3.09 -26.35 6.69
N ARG A 80 3.18 -25.20 6.02
CA ARG A 80 4.45 -24.72 5.43
C ARG A 80 5.36 -24.20 6.55
N LEU A 81 6.09 -25.10 7.21
CA LEU A 81 7.06 -24.77 8.27
C LEU A 81 8.14 -23.77 7.82
N LYS A 82 8.41 -23.70 6.50
CA LYS A 82 9.43 -22.83 5.90
C LYS A 82 8.93 -21.44 5.49
N ARG A 83 7.62 -21.24 5.28
CA ARG A 83 7.03 -19.94 4.95
C ARG A 83 6.48 -19.30 6.21
N ARG A 84 7.39 -18.78 7.03
CA ARG A 84 7.02 -18.13 8.30
C ARG A 84 6.54 -16.68 8.11
N ASP A 85 6.86 -16.07 6.97
CA ASP A 85 6.55 -14.67 6.67
C ASP A 85 5.84 -14.56 5.30
N GLU A 86 4.60 -15.05 5.18
CA GLU A 86 3.80 -14.91 3.95
C GLU A 86 3.50 -13.45 3.57
N LEU A 87 3.74 -12.52 4.50
CA LEU A 87 3.60 -11.08 4.32
C LEU A 87 4.79 -10.43 3.60
N SER A 88 5.83 -11.19 3.25
CA SER A 88 7.02 -10.69 2.55
C SER A 88 6.85 -10.62 1.03
N GLU A 89 5.80 -11.22 0.47
CA GLU A 89 5.59 -11.29 -0.97
C GLU A 89 4.26 -10.63 -1.38
N GLY A 90 4.20 -10.11 -2.61
CA GLY A 90 2.98 -9.59 -3.23
C GLY A 90 2.69 -8.11 -2.97
N PHE A 91 1.47 -7.69 -3.35
CA PHE A 91 1.06 -6.29 -3.39
C PHE A 91 1.08 -5.60 -2.01
N PHE A 92 0.75 -6.38 -0.97
CA PHE A 92 0.81 -5.89 0.41
C PHE A 92 2.24 -5.52 0.83
N HIS A 93 3.25 -6.26 0.37
CA HIS A 93 4.64 -5.93 0.65
C HIS A 93 5.05 -4.61 0.00
N SER A 94 4.73 -4.39 -1.28
CA SER A 94 5.00 -3.13 -1.96
C SER A 94 4.30 -1.92 -1.33
N ALA A 95 3.09 -2.12 -0.80
CA ALA A 95 2.33 -1.08 -0.13
C ALA A 95 2.94 -0.64 1.21
N ARG A 96 3.72 -1.51 1.86
CA ARG A 96 4.44 -1.20 3.11
C ARG A 96 5.70 -0.37 2.89
N LEU A 97 6.16 -0.23 1.65
CA LEU A 97 7.37 0.54 1.35
C LEU A 97 7.12 2.02 1.70
N PRO A 98 8.10 2.73 2.29
CA PRO A 98 7.91 4.10 2.78
C PRO A 98 7.35 5.10 1.75
N HIS A 99 7.64 4.89 0.46
CA HIS A 99 7.17 5.76 -0.62
C HIS A 99 5.73 5.44 -1.07
N ASN A 100 5.24 4.21 -0.85
CA ASN A 100 3.89 3.80 -1.23
C ASN A 100 2.92 3.86 -0.05
N SER A 101 3.40 3.74 1.18
CA SER A 101 2.58 3.70 2.39
C SER A 101 1.74 4.97 2.59
N VAL A 102 2.22 6.10 2.09
CA VAL A 102 1.51 7.40 2.11
C VAL A 102 0.21 7.35 1.29
N HIS A 103 0.13 6.45 0.31
CA HIS A 103 -1.04 6.30 -0.54
C HIS A 103 -2.07 5.30 0.01
N VAL A 104 -1.74 4.56 1.07
CA VAL A 104 -2.62 3.52 1.62
C VAL A 104 -3.69 4.13 2.52
N LEU A 105 -4.94 4.14 2.05
CA LEU A 105 -6.10 4.67 2.78
C LEU A 105 -6.89 3.57 3.48
N LYS A 106 -7.03 2.41 2.82
CA LYS A 106 -7.82 1.28 3.31
C LYS A 106 -7.02 0.00 3.20
N VAL A 107 -6.93 -0.74 4.30
CA VAL A 107 -6.41 -2.12 4.30
C VAL A 107 -7.59 -3.06 4.51
N GLU A 108 -7.78 -3.96 3.57
CA GLU A 108 -8.80 -5.01 3.64
C GLU A 108 -8.11 -6.35 3.84
N ILE A 109 -8.63 -7.15 4.76
CA ILE A 109 -8.11 -8.48 5.05
C ILE A 109 -9.18 -9.47 4.61
N SER A 110 -8.85 -10.33 3.65
CA SER A 110 -9.72 -11.36 3.11
C SER A 110 -9.02 -12.72 3.11
N GLY A 111 -9.70 -13.78 2.68
CA GLY A 111 -9.09 -15.11 2.55
C GLY A 111 -8.91 -15.86 3.87
N TYR A 112 -7.99 -16.83 3.86
CA TYR A 112 -7.83 -17.78 4.97
C TYR A 112 -6.78 -17.28 5.96
N LEU A 113 -7.24 -16.73 7.08
CA LEU A 113 -6.36 -16.36 8.18
C LEU A 113 -5.92 -17.60 8.96
N SER A 114 -4.68 -17.57 9.44
CA SER A 114 -4.15 -18.60 10.33
C SER A 114 -4.95 -18.62 11.63
N THR A 115 -5.54 -19.77 11.96
CA THR A 115 -6.24 -19.99 13.24
C THR A 115 -5.30 -20.40 14.37
N ARG A 116 -3.98 -20.33 14.14
CA ARG A 116 -3.00 -20.71 15.16
C ARG A 116 -3.06 -19.75 16.35
N PRO A 117 -2.96 -20.25 17.57
CA PRO A 117 -2.89 -19.39 18.74
C PRO A 117 -1.59 -18.56 18.74
N ALA A 118 -1.64 -17.38 19.33
CA ALA A 118 -0.43 -16.63 19.70
C ALA A 118 0.47 -17.52 20.58
N PRO A 119 1.81 -17.48 20.44
CA PRO A 119 2.65 -16.50 19.73
C PRO A 119 3.02 -16.88 18.29
N LEU A 120 2.47 -17.99 17.76
CA LEU A 120 2.85 -18.50 16.44
C LEU A 120 2.27 -17.67 15.30
N ASP A 121 1.18 -16.96 15.56
CA ASP A 121 0.62 -15.99 14.63
C ASP A 121 1.36 -14.65 14.69
N ARG A 122 2.11 -14.34 13.63
CA ARG A 122 2.80 -13.06 13.45
C ARG A 122 1.95 -12.02 12.73
N LEU A 123 0.79 -12.41 12.20
CA LEU A 123 -0.08 -11.53 11.41
C LEU A 123 -0.41 -10.26 12.20
N ALA A 124 -0.83 -10.41 13.45
CA ALA A 124 -1.20 -9.28 14.31
C ALA A 124 -0.04 -8.29 14.50
N ILE A 125 1.19 -8.79 14.68
CA ILE A 125 2.39 -7.96 14.87
C ILE A 125 2.71 -7.23 13.57
N SER A 126 2.76 -7.94 12.45
CA SER A 126 3.09 -7.35 11.15
C SER A 126 2.03 -6.38 10.63
N LEU A 127 0.75 -6.62 10.91
CA LEU A 127 -0.33 -5.66 10.64
C LEU A 127 -0.17 -4.40 11.48
N ARG A 128 0.14 -4.55 12.78
CA ARG A 128 0.38 -3.41 13.65
C ARG A 128 1.59 -2.59 13.17
N GLU A 129 2.67 -3.24 12.77
CA GLU A 129 3.82 -2.57 12.16
C GLU A 129 3.42 -1.83 10.89
N ALA A 130 2.74 -2.51 9.94
CA ALA A 130 2.30 -1.90 8.69
C ALA A 130 1.38 -0.68 8.92
N LEU A 131 0.45 -0.78 9.88
CA LEU A 131 -0.46 0.31 10.23
C LEU A 131 0.27 1.46 10.93
N SER A 132 1.30 1.19 11.72
CA SER A 132 2.10 2.24 12.36
C SER A 132 2.81 3.14 11.35
N PHE A 133 3.17 2.61 10.18
CA PHE A 133 3.73 3.40 9.08
C PHE A 133 2.68 4.27 8.38
N SER A 134 1.44 3.80 8.28
CA SER A 134 0.32 4.53 7.67
C SER A 134 -0.27 5.59 8.63
N GLN A 135 -0.33 5.32 9.93
CA GLN A 135 -0.87 6.23 10.95
C GLN A 135 -0.15 7.57 11.07
N LYS A 136 1.12 7.65 10.69
CA LYS A 136 1.83 8.95 10.62
C LYS A 136 1.17 9.93 9.64
N TYR A 137 0.31 9.46 8.75
CA TYR A 137 -0.28 10.26 7.66
C TYR A 137 -1.81 10.19 7.57
N CYS A 138 -2.50 9.33 8.35
CA CYS A 138 -3.95 9.13 8.24
C CYS A 138 -4.64 9.17 9.61
N LEU A 139 -5.42 10.24 9.88
CA LEU A 139 -6.38 10.32 10.99
C LEU A 139 -7.52 9.31 10.74
N TYR A 140 -7.72 8.40 11.68
CA TYR A 140 -8.51 7.17 11.54
C TYR A 140 -10.02 7.36 11.35
N SER A 141 -10.60 6.58 10.42
CA SER A 141 -12.00 6.14 10.44
C SER A 141 -12.02 4.61 10.28
N GLN A 142 -12.16 3.88 11.38
CA GLN A 142 -12.18 2.41 11.41
C GLN A 142 -13.62 1.92 11.40
N THR A 143 -14.11 1.38 10.29
CA THR A 143 -15.39 0.65 10.24
C THR A 143 -15.13 -0.83 10.03
N SER A 144 -15.09 -1.58 11.14
CA SER A 144 -15.02 -3.04 11.14
C SER A 144 -16.42 -3.60 10.82
N ARG A 145 -16.65 -4.06 9.60
CA ARG A 145 -17.77 -4.97 9.31
C ARG A 145 -17.26 -6.40 9.42
N ILE A 146 -17.51 -7.02 10.56
CA ILE A 146 -17.37 -8.46 10.75
C ILE A 146 -18.67 -9.06 10.21
N CYS A 147 -18.64 -9.62 9.00
CA CYS A 147 -19.71 -10.54 8.58
C CYS A 147 -19.52 -11.83 9.36
N GLY A 148 -20.39 -12.04 10.36
CA GLY A 148 -20.62 -13.34 10.96
C GLY A 148 -21.32 -14.23 9.94
N ILE A 149 -20.66 -15.36 9.68
CA ILE A 149 -21.04 -16.61 8.98
C ILE A 149 -22.50 -16.70 8.54
#